data_AF-A0A9D5M730-F1
#
_entry.id   AF-A0A9D5M730-F1
#
_cell.length_a   1.000
_cell.length_b   1.000
_cell.length_c   1.000
_cell.angle_alpha   90.00
_cell.angle_beta   90.00
_cell.angle_gamma   90.00
#
_symmetry.space_group_name_H-M   'P 1'
#
loop_
_entity.id
_entity.type
_entity.pdbx_description
1 polymer ?
#
loop_
_entity_poly.entity_id
_entity_poly.type
_entity_poly.pdbx_seq_one_letter_code
_entity_poly.pdbx_strand_id
1 'polypeptide(L)'
;MSNPTKDLMRLVLEKSLRHNRHPVLRWNMDNVFIRTDPAGNLKIGKQKSTEKVDGAVALVMALDRAMKNQNSASVYDERGLLII
;
A
#
# COMPACT_ATOMS: atom_id res chain seq x y z
N MET A 1 -0.21 -9.64 3.53
CA MET A 1 0.97 -8.73 3.43
C MET A 1 1.94 -9.09 2.30
N SER A 2 2.29 -10.35 2.05
CA SER A 2 3.27 -10.69 0.98
C SER A 2 2.80 -10.30 -0.43
N ASN A 3 1.63 -10.77 -0.87
CA ASN A 3 1.06 -10.44 -2.19
C ASN A 3 0.88 -8.93 -2.45
N PRO A 4 0.24 -8.14 -1.56
CA PRO A 4 0.10 -6.69 -1.80
C PRO A 4 1.44 -5.96 -1.75
N THR A 5 2.44 -6.44 -1.01
CA THR A 5 3.80 -5.87 -1.05
C THR A 5 4.47 -6.10 -2.41
N LYS A 6 4.32 -7.31 -2.97
CA LYS A 6 4.79 -7.63 -4.33
C LYS A 6 4.09 -6.76 -5.38
N ASP A 7 2.78 -6.57 -5.24
CA ASP A 7 2.02 -5.75 -6.17
C ASP A 7 2.38 -4.26 -6.08
N LEU A 8 2.57 -3.72 -4.87
CA LEU A 8 3.09 -2.37 -4.69
C LEU A 8 4.47 -2.20 -5.38
N MET A 9 5.37 -3.18 -5.22
CA MET A 9 6.69 -3.15 -5.87
C MET A 9 6.56 -3.15 -7.40
N ARG A 10 5.66 -3.96 -7.95
CA ARG A 10 5.32 -3.96 -9.38
C ARG A 10 4.83 -2.58 -9.84
N LEU A 11 3.86 -1.98 -9.15
CA LEU A 11 3.30 -0.65 -9.48
C LEU A 11 4.37 0.46 -9.47
N VAL A 12 5.32 0.38 -8.53
CA VAL A 12 6.45 1.32 -8.46
C VAL A 12 7.40 1.14 -9.64
N LEU A 13 7.77 -0.09 -9.96
CA LEU A 13 8.67 -0.42 -11.08
C LEU A 13 8.04 -0.05 -12.44
N GLU A 14 6.74 -0.27 -12.60
CA GLU A 14 5.97 0.14 -13.77
C GLU A 14 5.70 1.65 -13.85
N LYS A 15 6.05 2.41 -12.79
CA LYS A 15 5.72 3.84 -12.67
C LYS A 15 4.22 4.13 -12.79
N SER A 16 3.38 3.17 -12.39
CA SER A 16 1.92 3.25 -12.44
C SER A 16 1.28 3.69 -11.11
N LEU A 17 2.06 3.75 -10.02
CA LEU A 17 1.61 4.25 -8.72
C LEU A 17 1.34 5.76 -8.75
N ARG A 18 0.07 6.15 -8.66
CA ARG A 18 -0.37 7.55 -8.54
C ARG A 18 -0.50 7.97 -7.08
N HIS A 19 0.49 8.71 -6.58
CA HIS A 19 0.49 9.20 -5.19
C HIS A 19 0.66 10.73 -5.07
N ASN A 20 0.47 11.44 -6.19
CA ASN A 20 0.50 12.91 -6.29
C ASN A 20 1.72 13.60 -5.66
N ARG A 21 2.90 12.97 -5.72
CA ARG A 21 4.14 13.47 -5.09
C ARG A 21 3.97 13.82 -3.60
N HIS A 22 3.07 13.15 -2.89
CA HIS A 22 2.83 13.39 -1.47
C HIS A 22 4.15 13.29 -0.68
N PRO A 23 4.62 14.38 -0.04
CA PRO A 23 5.98 14.46 0.51
C PRO A 23 6.20 13.46 1.65
N VAL A 24 5.20 13.30 2.54
CA VAL A 24 5.28 12.33 3.65
C VAL A 24 5.33 10.89 3.15
N LEU A 25 4.51 10.52 2.16
CA LEU A 25 4.53 9.16 1.62
C LEU A 25 5.84 8.87 0.90
N ARG A 26 6.40 9.85 0.16
CA ARG A 26 7.72 9.72 -0.45
C ARG A 26 8.78 9.45 0.62
N TRP A 27 8.83 10.28 1.66
CA TRP A 27 9.78 10.08 2.78
C TRP A 27 9.59 8.71 3.46
N ASN A 28 8.34 8.28 3.71
CA ASN A 28 8.08 6.95 4.25
C ASN A 28 8.60 5.83 3.34
N MET A 29 8.47 5.98 2.01
CA MET A 29 8.99 5.02 1.03
C MET A 29 10.52 5.00 0.98
N ASP A 30 11.18 6.16 1.10
CA ASP A 30 12.65 6.25 1.18
C ASP A 30 13.19 5.50 2.42
N ASN A 31 12.37 5.38 3.46
CA ASN A 31 12.71 4.65 4.68
C ASN A 31 12.39 3.14 4.59
N VAL A 32 11.66 2.64 3.59
CA VAL A 32 11.22 1.24 3.55
C VAL A 32 12.38 0.28 3.34
N PHE A 33 12.45 -0.77 4.17
CA PHE A 33 13.31 -1.92 3.94
C PHE A 33 12.48 -3.18 3.72
N ILE A 34 12.63 -3.84 2.57
CA ILE A 34 11.94 -5.11 2.29
C ILE A 34 12.77 -6.27 2.83
N ARG A 35 12.13 -7.18 3.55
CA ARG A 35 12.71 -8.45 3.97
C ARG A 35 11.98 -9.62 3.37
N THR A 36 12.76 -10.59 2.92
CA THR A 36 12.27 -11.92 2.55
C THR A 36 12.43 -12.82 3.76
N ASP A 37 11.34 -13.43 4.23
CA ASP A 37 11.42 -14.47 5.26
C ASP A 37 11.81 -15.84 4.66
N PRO A 38 12.19 -16.85 5.48
CA PRO A 38 12.60 -18.16 4.96
C PRO A 38 11.53 -18.88 4.12
N ALA A 39 10.26 -18.51 4.27
CA ALA A 39 9.15 -19.03 3.47
C ALA A 39 8.96 -18.26 2.14
N GLY A 40 9.84 -17.32 1.82
CA GLY A 40 9.81 -16.54 0.57
C GLY A 40 8.81 -15.38 0.57
N ASN A 41 8.27 -14.98 1.73
CA ASN A 41 7.34 -13.87 1.80
C ASN A 41 8.07 -12.54 1.92
N LEU A 42 7.55 -11.52 1.21
CA LEU A 42 8.04 -10.16 1.33
C LEU A 42 7.28 -9.43 2.43
N LYS A 43 8.02 -8.76 3.31
CA LYS A 43 7.48 -7.93 4.39
C LYS A 43 8.22 -6.60 4.45
N ILE A 44 7.47 -5.52 4.69
CA ILE A 44 8.05 -4.22 5.05
C ILE A 44 8.60 -4.35 6.48
N GLY A 45 9.90 -4.13 6.62
CA GLY A 45 10.63 -4.25 7.87
C GLY A 45 11.11 -2.90 8.38
N LYS A 46 11.06 -2.73 9.71
CA LYS A 46 11.53 -1.53 10.42
C LYS A 46 12.99 -1.61 10.88
N GLN A 47 13.56 -2.82 10.99
CA GLN A 47 14.84 -3.03 11.69
C GLN A 47 16.06 -2.29 11.10
N LYS A 48 16.03 -1.90 9.82
CA LYS A 48 17.06 -1.03 9.21
C LYS A 48 16.55 0.38 8.89
N SER A 49 15.25 0.62 9.04
CA SER A 49 14.63 1.93 8.83
C SER A 49 14.85 2.75 10.10
N THR A 50 15.73 3.73 10.03
CA THR A 50 15.96 4.71 11.12
C THR A 50 14.71 5.55 11.41
N GLU A 51 13.78 5.62 10.46
CA GLU A 51 12.65 6.55 10.44
C GLU A 51 11.29 5.85 10.20
N LYS A 52 10.21 6.63 10.09
CA LYS A 52 8.83 6.15 9.98
C LYS A 52 8.54 5.49 8.62
N VAL A 53 7.72 4.44 8.67
CA VAL A 53 7.25 3.67 7.50
C VAL A 53 5.73 3.48 7.48
N ASP A 54 5.02 4.10 8.43
CA ASP A 54 3.58 3.89 8.64
C ASP A 54 2.76 4.21 7.38
N GLY A 55 3.16 5.24 6.61
CA GLY A 55 2.49 5.58 5.36
C GLY A 55 2.64 4.51 4.28
N ALA A 56 3.81 3.87 4.18
CA ALA A 56 4.04 2.78 3.24
C ALA A 56 3.29 1.50 3.66
N VAL A 57 3.26 1.20 4.96
CA VAL A 57 2.49 0.07 5.51
C VAL A 57 1.00 0.28 5.26
N ALA A 58 0.47 1.48 5.54
CA ALA A 58 -0.92 1.83 5.28
C ALA A 58 -1.28 1.67 3.80
N LEU A 59 -0.40 2.07 2.89
CA LEU A 59 -0.60 1.88 1.45
C LEU A 59 -0.69 0.39 1.08
N VAL A 60 0.20 -0.46 1.59
CA VAL A 60 0.14 -1.91 1.34
C VAL A 60 -1.15 -2.52 1.89
N MET A 61 -1.59 -2.09 3.07
CA MET A 61 -2.86 -2.55 3.66
C MET A 61 -4.06 -2.10 2.83
N ALA A 62 -4.07 -0.85 2.34
CA ALA A 62 -5.10 -0.36 1.44
C ALA A 62 -5.13 -1.15 0.12
N LEU A 63 -3.96 -1.45 -0.45
CA LEU A 63 -3.85 -2.25 -1.66
C LEU A 63 -4.36 -3.69 -1.45
N ASP A 64 -4.07 -4.31 -0.30
CA ASP A 64 -4.62 -5.63 0.05
C ASP A 64 -6.15 -5.63 0.04
N ARG A 65 -6.77 -4.59 0.60
CA ARG A 65 -8.23 -4.42 0.58
C ARG A 65 -8.75 -4.18 -0.83
N ALA A 66 -8.08 -3.35 -1.62
CA ALA A 66 -8.47 -3.08 -3.01
C ALA A 66 -8.40 -4.35 -3.88
N MET A 67 -7.34 -5.14 -3.76
CA MET A 67 -7.15 -6.40 -4.52
C MET A 67 -8.21 -7.46 -4.18
N LYS A 68 -8.67 -7.49 -2.93
CA LYS A 68 -9.68 -8.47 -2.46
C LYS A 68 -11.11 -7.97 -2.65
N ASN A 69 -11.30 -6.68 -2.94
CA ASN A 69 -12.63 -6.15 -3.14
C ASN A 69 -13.17 -6.64 -4.48
N GLN A 70 -14.06 -7.62 -4.44
CA GLN A 70 -14.76 -8.16 -5.61
C GLN A 70 -15.96 -7.28 -6.02
N ASN A 71 -16.36 -6.32 -5.20
CA ASN A 71 -17.42 -5.37 -5.51
C ASN A 71 -16.86 -4.14 -6.23
N SER A 72 -17.24 -4.01 -7.49
CA SER A 72 -16.91 -2.85 -8.33
C SER A 72 -17.85 -1.67 -8.12
N ALA A 73 -19.02 -1.89 -7.51
CA ALA A 73 -20.04 -0.86 -7.31
C ALA A 73 -19.73 -0.02 -6.08
N SER A 74 -19.87 1.29 -6.21
CA SER A 74 -19.80 2.20 -5.08
C SER A 74 -21.09 2.13 -4.28
N VAL A 75 -21.01 2.13 -2.95
CA VAL A 75 -22.22 2.23 -2.10
C VAL A 75 -23.04 3.49 -2.41
N TYR A 76 -22.39 4.53 -2.94
CA TYR A 76 -23.05 5.76 -3.35
C TYR A 76 -23.85 5.62 -4.65
N ASP A 77 -23.57 4.61 -5.48
CA ASP A 77 -24.32 4.36 -6.72
C ASP A 77 -25.75 3.89 -6.40
N GLU A 78 -25.92 3.12 -5.34
CA GLU A 78 -27.23 2.60 -4.89
C GLU A 78 -27.86 3.47 -3.81
N ARG A 79 -27.09 3.83 -2.76
CA ARG A 79 -27.61 4.51 -1.57
C ARG A 79 -27.67 6.03 -1.74
N GLY A 80 -26.93 6.61 -2.68
CA GLY A 80 -26.73 8.05 -2.77
C GLY A 80 -25.92 8.62 -1.60
N LEU A 81 -25.92 9.96 -1.47
CA LEU A 81 -25.28 10.67 -0.37
C LEU A 81 -26.19 10.67 0.86
N LEU A 82 -25.66 10.22 2.00
CA LEU A 82 -26.31 10.42 3.29
C LEU A 82 -25.99 11.82 3.80
N ILE A 83 -27.03 12.61 4.05
CA ILE A 83 -26.95 13.87 4.78
C ILE A 83 -27.43 13.56 6.20
N ILE A 84 -26.57 13.80 7.18
CA ILE A 84 -26.78 13.55 8.61
C ILE A 84 -26.81 14.87 9.37
#